data_AF-A0A1A8RF38-F1
#
_entry.id   AF-A0A1A8RF38-F1
#
_cell.length_a   1.000
_cell.length_b   1.000
_cell.length_c   1.000
_cell.angle_alpha   90.00
_cell.angle_beta   90.00
_cell.angle_gamma   90.00
#
_symmetry.space_group_name_H-M   'P 1'
#
loop_
_entity.id
_entity.type
_entity.pdbx_description
1 polymer ?
#
loop_
_entity_poly.entity_id
_entity_poly.type
_entity_poly.pdbx_seq_one_letter_code
_entity_poly.pdbx_strand_id
1 'polypeptide(L)'
;AKQIEEFTDVNEGEKEIMKLWNLHVMKHGFIADNQMNEACLLFAENNAAAIVEQNLQRNFLLHLISMHDFNLIGTRTIDKAMARLLQRQAAKRDEEEEEEENRLAEEADRAFAIQRRGEQENSAAAVKEQPESSGASFVNVSFEVEPEPSVGSQDPNRVPSPLPS
;
A
#
# COMPACT_ATOMS: atom_id res chain seq x y z
N ALA A 1 37.60 13.35 14.13
CA ALA A 1 36.46 14.29 14.10
C ALA A 1 35.74 14.10 12.77
N LYS A 2 34.57 13.45 12.78
CA LYS A 2 33.70 13.33 11.60
C LYS A 2 32.67 14.44 11.75
N GLN A 3 32.94 15.59 11.16
CA GLN A 3 31.96 16.66 11.16
C GLN A 3 32.25 17.53 9.94
N ILE A 4 31.18 17.81 9.19
CA ILE A 4 31.11 18.81 8.11
C ILE A 4 31.43 18.26 6.69
N GLU A 5 30.82 17.15 6.29
CA GLU A 5 30.61 16.81 4.86
C GLU A 5 29.11 16.81 4.51
N GLU A 6 28.31 17.68 5.15
CA GLU A 6 26.85 17.75 4.96
C GLU A 6 26.36 19.17 4.61
N PHE A 7 27.24 19.95 3.97
CA PHE A 7 26.88 21.16 3.23
C PHE A 7 26.91 20.92 1.71
N THR A 8 26.52 19.72 1.28
CA THR A 8 26.31 19.43 -0.14
C THR A 8 25.15 20.29 -0.64
N ASP A 9 25.50 21.47 -1.14
CA ASP A 9 24.71 22.41 -1.93
C ASP A 9 23.39 22.89 -1.31
N VAL A 10 23.46 23.65 -0.21
CA VAL A 10 22.32 24.49 0.27
C VAL A 10 21.67 25.23 -0.91
N ASN A 11 22.48 25.74 -1.84
CA ASN A 11 22.04 26.47 -3.02
C ASN A 11 21.30 25.60 -4.05
N GLU A 12 21.59 24.30 -4.17
CA GLU A 12 20.90 23.45 -5.17
C GLU A 12 19.52 23.03 -4.69
N GLY A 13 19.40 22.67 -3.42
CA GLY A 13 18.10 22.36 -2.82
C GLY A 13 17.15 23.56 -2.78
N GLU A 14 17.69 24.76 -2.50
CA GLU A 14 16.93 26.02 -2.58
C GLU A 14 16.45 26.31 -4.00
N LYS A 15 17.34 26.19 -5.01
CA LYS A 15 16.96 26.38 -6.41
C LYS A 15 15.85 25.42 -6.82
N GLU A 16 15.94 24.16 -6.43
CA GLU A 16 14.95 23.17 -6.83
C GLU A 16 13.57 23.44 -6.23
N ILE A 17 13.52 23.82 -4.95
CA ILE A 17 12.26 24.29 -4.33
C ILE A 17 11.71 25.50 -5.09
N MET A 18 12.55 26.46 -5.46
CA MET A 18 12.11 27.64 -6.20
C MET A 18 11.61 27.29 -7.61
N LYS A 19 12.24 26.34 -8.31
CA LYS A 19 11.75 25.84 -9.61
C LYS A 19 10.37 25.20 -9.48
N LEU A 20 10.21 24.28 -8.52
CA LEU A 20 8.93 23.63 -8.25
C LEU A 20 7.85 24.66 -7.88
N TRP A 21 8.19 25.63 -7.04
CA TRP A 21 7.26 26.70 -6.63
C TRP A 21 6.82 27.55 -7.83
N ASN A 22 7.76 27.98 -8.68
CA ASN A 22 7.44 28.73 -9.90
C ASN A 22 6.52 27.94 -10.82
N LEU A 23 6.79 26.64 -11.04
CA LEU A 23 5.92 25.78 -11.82
C LEU A 23 4.52 25.67 -11.20
N HIS A 24 4.44 25.52 -9.88
CA HIS A 24 3.19 25.45 -9.15
C HIS A 24 2.36 26.73 -9.26
N VAL A 25 2.99 27.89 -9.08
CA VAL A 25 2.35 29.20 -9.20
C VAL A 25 1.87 29.44 -10.63
N MET A 26 2.69 29.16 -11.65
CA MET A 26 2.29 29.29 -13.05
C MET A 26 1.12 28.37 -13.42
N LYS A 27 1.10 27.14 -12.88
CA LYS A 27 0.04 26.17 -13.17
C LYS A 27 -1.32 26.60 -12.62
N HIS A 28 -1.37 27.22 -11.44
CA HIS A 28 -2.63 27.57 -10.77
C HIS A 28 -3.02 29.05 -10.94
N GLY A 29 -2.09 29.92 -11.31
CA GLY A 29 -2.35 31.33 -11.57
C GLY A 29 -2.73 32.12 -10.32
N PHE A 30 -2.03 31.92 -9.21
CA PHE A 30 -2.26 32.71 -7.99
C PHE A 30 -1.89 34.18 -8.21
N ILE A 31 -2.78 35.07 -7.80
CA ILE A 31 -2.67 36.52 -8.02
C ILE A 31 -2.90 37.35 -6.75
N ALA A 32 -3.26 36.72 -5.63
CA ALA A 32 -3.59 37.42 -4.39
C ALA A 32 -3.05 36.71 -3.14
N ASP A 33 -2.69 37.51 -2.13
CA ASP A 33 -2.07 37.04 -0.88
C ASP A 33 -2.96 36.08 -0.10
N ASN A 34 -4.28 36.30 -0.13
CA ASN A 34 -5.23 35.41 0.56
C ASN A 34 -5.22 33.97 0.01
N GLN A 35 -4.66 33.75 -1.18
CA GLN A 35 -4.51 32.43 -1.80
C GLN A 35 -3.24 31.71 -1.33
N MET A 36 -2.28 32.40 -0.72
CA MET A 36 -0.97 31.80 -0.38
C MET A 36 -1.09 30.66 0.63
N ASN A 37 -2.07 30.72 1.51
CA ASN A 37 -2.36 29.62 2.43
C ASN A 37 -2.76 28.34 1.69
N GLU A 38 -3.64 28.45 0.70
CA GLU A 38 -4.07 27.31 -0.12
C GLU A 38 -2.94 26.84 -1.03
N ALA A 39 -2.20 27.77 -1.65
CA ALA A 39 -1.05 27.47 -2.49
C ALA A 39 -0.01 26.62 -1.75
N CYS A 40 0.34 26.96 -0.50
CA CYS A 40 1.30 26.19 0.29
C CYS A 40 0.84 24.74 0.54
N LEU A 41 -0.45 24.56 0.84
CA LEU A 41 -1.01 23.24 1.12
C LEU A 41 -1.08 22.38 -0.15
N LEU A 42 -1.51 22.98 -1.25
CA LEU A 42 -1.60 22.31 -2.55
C LEU A 42 -0.21 22.00 -3.13
N PHE A 43 0.77 22.88 -2.89
CA PHE A 43 2.15 22.65 -3.23
C PHE A 43 2.71 21.43 -2.50
N ALA A 44 2.47 21.32 -1.19
CA ALA A 44 2.90 20.19 -0.37
C ALA A 44 2.31 18.86 -0.85
N GLU A 45 1.03 18.85 -1.24
CA GLU A 45 0.35 17.64 -1.74
C GLU A 45 0.86 17.21 -3.13
N ASN A 46 0.89 18.16 -4.07
CA ASN A 46 1.18 17.84 -5.47
C ASN A 46 2.66 17.55 -5.74
N ASN A 47 3.56 18.10 -4.91
CA ASN A 47 5.00 17.94 -5.08
C ASN A 47 5.62 17.03 -4.00
N ALA A 48 4.81 16.36 -3.18
CA ALA A 48 5.28 15.54 -2.07
C ALA A 48 6.34 14.51 -2.50
N ALA A 49 6.07 13.78 -3.58
CA ALA A 49 6.98 12.77 -4.11
C ALA A 49 8.35 13.38 -4.48
N ALA A 50 8.34 14.45 -5.28
CA ALA A 50 9.57 15.13 -5.70
C ALA A 50 10.35 15.72 -4.52
N ILE A 51 9.65 16.31 -3.54
CA ILE A 51 10.27 16.89 -2.34
C ILE A 51 10.94 15.80 -1.50
N VAL A 52 10.33 14.62 -1.39
CA VAL A 52 10.87 13.51 -0.59
C VAL A 52 12.02 12.82 -1.30
N GLU A 53 11.84 12.47 -2.58
CA GLU A 53 12.84 11.75 -3.39
C GLU A 53 14.14 12.55 -3.54
N GLN A 54 14.05 13.88 -3.55
CA GLN A 54 15.21 14.78 -3.65
C GLN A 54 15.69 15.32 -2.29
N ASN A 55 15.14 14.82 -1.17
CA ASN A 55 15.50 15.23 0.19
C ASN A 55 15.39 16.75 0.45
N LEU A 56 14.32 17.38 -0.04
CA LEU A 56 14.10 18.83 -0.01
C LEU A 56 13.20 19.30 1.13
N GLN A 57 12.80 18.44 2.07
CA GLN A 57 11.83 18.75 3.13
C GLN A 57 12.28 19.95 3.97
N ARG A 58 13.58 20.02 4.30
CA ARG A 58 14.15 21.16 5.04
C ARG A 58 14.10 22.45 4.23
N ASN A 59 14.39 22.37 2.93
CA ASN A 59 14.33 23.53 2.03
C ASN A 59 12.88 24.01 1.85
N PHE A 60 11.92 23.08 1.78
CA PHE A 60 10.50 23.43 1.74
C PHE A 60 10.05 24.11 3.04
N LEU A 61 10.45 23.60 4.21
CA LEU A 61 10.16 24.27 5.48
C LEU A 61 10.75 25.68 5.53
N LEU A 62 11.97 25.88 5.05
CA LEU A 62 12.59 27.21 4.97
C LEU A 62 11.81 28.15 4.04
N HIS A 63 11.30 27.65 2.92
CA HIS A 63 10.44 28.43 2.04
C HIS A 63 9.11 28.82 2.73
N LEU A 64 8.49 27.92 3.49
CA LEU A 64 7.30 28.22 4.29
C LEU A 64 7.58 29.28 5.38
N ILE A 65 8.72 29.17 6.07
CA ILE A 65 9.15 30.18 7.05
C ILE A 65 9.34 31.53 6.36
N SER A 66 9.98 31.56 5.19
CA SER A 66 10.12 32.79 4.41
C SER A 66 8.76 33.41 4.04
N MET A 67 7.78 32.61 3.60
CA MET A 67 6.43 33.12 3.32
C MET A 67 5.71 33.66 4.56
N HIS A 68 5.97 33.06 5.73
CA HIS A 68 5.47 33.58 7.00
C HIS A 68 6.14 34.92 7.37
N ASP A 69 7.45 35.05 7.16
CA ASP A 69 8.18 36.30 7.44
C ASP A 69 7.70 37.46 6.55
N PHE A 70 7.22 37.14 5.34
CA PHE A 70 6.53 38.10 4.46
C PHE A 70 5.05 38.32 4.81
N ASN A 71 4.55 37.73 5.89
CA ASN A 71 3.15 37.78 6.35
C ASN A 71 2.12 37.25 5.33
N LEU A 72 2.54 36.38 4.41
CA LEU A 72 1.64 35.78 3.41
C LEU A 72 0.85 34.59 3.99
N ILE A 73 1.43 33.91 4.98
CA ILE A 73 0.83 32.75 5.65
C ILE A 73 1.03 32.81 7.16
N GLY A 74 0.17 32.10 7.90
CA GLY A 74 0.33 31.91 9.34
C GLY A 74 1.08 30.63 9.70
N THR A 75 1.58 30.55 10.94
CA THR A 75 2.25 29.35 11.48
C THR A 75 1.42 28.07 11.33
N ARG A 76 0.10 28.17 11.50
CA ARG A 76 -0.82 27.04 11.30
C ARG A 76 -0.77 26.46 9.88
N THR A 77 -0.48 27.28 8.88
CA THR A 77 -0.34 26.82 7.48
C THR A 77 0.95 26.04 7.30
N ILE A 78 2.03 26.45 7.97
CA ILE A 78 3.30 25.72 7.99
C ILE A 78 3.08 24.31 8.55
N ASP A 79 2.46 24.21 9.73
CA ASP A 79 2.20 22.94 10.40
C ASP A 79 1.38 21.99 9.51
N LYS A 80 0.33 22.52 8.89
CA LYS A 80 -0.52 21.75 7.98
C LYS A 80 0.18 21.32 6.71
N ALA A 81 0.98 22.18 6.10
CA ALA A 81 1.71 21.86 4.88
C ALA A 81 2.73 20.74 5.14
N MET A 82 3.47 20.82 6.25
CA MET A 82 4.41 19.77 6.64
C MET A 82 3.70 18.46 7.00
N ALA A 83 2.55 18.52 7.68
CA ALA A 83 1.75 17.33 7.96
C ALA A 83 1.25 16.66 6.66
N ARG A 84 0.76 17.44 5.69
CA ARG A 84 0.31 16.92 4.38
C ARG A 84 1.44 16.28 3.59
N LEU A 85 2.62 16.89 3.61
CA LEU A 85 3.81 16.33 2.97
C LEU A 85 4.14 14.93 3.53
N LEU A 86 4.16 14.79 4.86
CA LEU A 86 4.45 13.52 5.52
C LEU A 86 3.35 12.47 5.30
N GLN A 87 2.09 12.89 5.30
CA GLN A 87 0.96 12.01 5.01
C GLN A 87 1.02 11.46 3.59
N ARG A 88 1.32 12.33 2.60
CA ARG A 88 1.43 11.90 1.21
C ARG A 88 2.66 11.01 0.99
N GLN A 89 3.75 11.23 1.72
CA GLN A 89 4.90 10.34 1.75
C GLN A 89 4.52 8.94 2.24
N ALA A 90 3.79 8.83 3.36
CA ALA A 90 3.36 7.55 3.90
C ALA A 90 2.42 6.83 2.92
N ALA A 91 1.41 7.52 2.41
CA ALA A 91 0.47 6.95 1.45
C ALA A 91 1.16 6.42 0.18
N LYS A 92 2.15 7.15 -0.36
CA LYS A 92 2.91 6.69 -1.53
C LYS A 92 3.70 5.41 -1.25
N ARG A 93 4.27 5.26 -0.05
CA ARG A 93 4.98 4.03 0.34
C ARG A 93 4.01 2.85 0.44
N ASP A 94 2.86 3.05 1.05
CA ASP A 94 1.84 2.01 1.16
C ASP A 94 1.33 1.60 -0.24
N GLU A 95 1.09 2.57 -1.14
CA GLU A 95 0.72 2.33 -2.55
C GLU A 95 1.81 1.51 -3.30
N GLU A 96 3.09 1.86 -3.14
CA GLU A 96 4.21 1.14 -3.76
C GLU A 96 4.36 -0.30 -3.23
N GLU A 97 4.16 -0.51 -1.92
CA GLU A 97 4.20 -1.84 -1.28
C GLU A 97 3.05 -2.74 -1.78
N GLU A 98 1.83 -2.20 -1.91
CA GLU A 98 0.66 -2.93 -2.45
C GLU A 98 0.85 -3.31 -3.93
N GLU A 99 1.40 -2.40 -4.75
CA GLU A 99 1.70 -2.69 -6.16
C GLU A 99 2.75 -3.80 -6.31
N GLU A 100 3.77 -3.83 -5.44
CA GLU A 100 4.77 -4.89 -5.44
C GLU A 100 4.18 -6.24 -5.01
N GLU A 101 3.33 -6.25 -3.99
CA GLU A 101 2.61 -7.45 -3.54
C GLU A 101 1.73 -8.01 -4.66
N ASN A 102 0.94 -7.15 -5.32
CA ASN A 102 0.08 -7.57 -6.43
C ASN A 102 0.90 -8.12 -7.62
N ARG A 103 2.03 -7.49 -7.95
CA ARG A 103 2.93 -7.96 -9.01
C ARG A 103 3.48 -9.36 -8.70
N LEU A 104 3.88 -9.61 -7.45
CA LEU A 104 4.42 -10.90 -7.02
C LEU A 104 3.33 -11.99 -7.02
N ALA A 105 2.12 -11.65 -6.58
CA ALA A 105 0.97 -12.56 -6.61
C ALA A 105 0.63 -12.98 -8.04
N GLU A 106 0.56 -12.02 -8.98
CA GLU A 106 0.31 -12.32 -10.39
C GLU A 106 1.41 -13.20 -11.01
N GLU A 107 2.67 -12.98 -10.66
CA GLU A 107 3.79 -13.81 -11.14
C GLU A 107 3.71 -15.24 -10.59
N ALA A 108 3.39 -15.40 -9.31
CA ALA A 108 3.19 -16.70 -8.68
C ALA A 108 2.03 -17.48 -9.34
N ASP A 109 0.91 -16.83 -9.61
CA ASP A 109 -0.24 -17.44 -10.30
C ASP A 109 0.13 -17.89 -11.72
N ARG A 110 0.89 -17.07 -12.47
CA ARG A 110 1.38 -17.44 -13.80
C ARG A 110 2.33 -18.63 -13.74
N ALA A 111 3.27 -18.63 -12.80
CA ALA A 111 4.22 -19.73 -12.61
C ALA A 111 3.50 -21.05 -12.25
N PHE A 112 2.52 -20.98 -11.35
CA PHE A 112 1.71 -22.14 -10.96
C PHE A 112 0.87 -22.69 -12.14
N ALA A 113 0.29 -21.80 -12.95
CA ALA A 113 -0.45 -22.19 -14.15
C ALA A 113 0.44 -22.89 -15.19
N ILE A 114 1.67 -22.40 -15.40
CA ILE A 114 2.66 -23.02 -16.29
C ILE A 114 3.06 -24.41 -15.77
N GLN A 115 3.35 -24.54 -14.46
CA GLN A 115 3.72 -25.81 -13.84
C GLN A 115 2.61 -26.85 -13.99
N ARG A 116 1.35 -26.50 -13.71
CA ARG A 116 0.21 -27.41 -13.89
C ARG A 116 0.02 -27.86 -15.33
N ARG A 117 0.22 -26.99 -16.32
CA ARG A 117 0.16 -27.36 -17.74
C ARG A 117 1.28 -28.35 -18.09
N GLY A 118 2.50 -28.08 -17.62
CA GLY A 118 3.64 -28.97 -17.80
C GLY A 118 3.42 -30.35 -17.19
N GLU A 119 2.87 -30.42 -15.98
CA GLU A 119 2.52 -31.69 -15.31
C GLU A 119 1.39 -32.44 -16.05
N GLN A 120 0.42 -31.72 -16.61
CA GLN A 120 -0.69 -32.32 -17.36
C GLN A 120 -0.25 -32.84 -18.75
N GLU A 121 0.70 -32.19 -19.40
CA GLU A 121 1.34 -32.67 -20.64
C GLU A 121 2.31 -33.84 -20.37
N ASN A 122 3.07 -33.79 -19.26
CA ASN A 122 4.00 -34.85 -18.88
C ASN A 122 3.28 -36.12 -18.37
N SER A 123 2.13 -35.98 -17.71
CA SER A 123 1.25 -37.11 -17.34
C SER A 123 0.54 -37.71 -18.56
N ALA A 124 0.16 -36.92 -19.57
CA ALA A 124 -0.35 -37.45 -20.83
C ALA A 124 0.70 -38.24 -21.64
N ALA A 125 1.98 -37.86 -21.54
CA ALA A 125 3.09 -38.63 -22.10
C ALA A 125 3.38 -39.92 -21.29
N ALA A 126 3.33 -39.86 -19.96
CA ALA A 126 3.55 -41.01 -19.09
C ALA A 126 2.41 -42.06 -19.12
N VAL A 127 1.17 -41.66 -19.45
CA VAL A 127 0.03 -42.60 -19.60
C VAL A 127 0.15 -43.48 -20.86
N LYS A 128 1.05 -43.15 -21.82
CA LYS A 128 1.22 -43.95 -23.04
C LYS A 128 2.19 -45.13 -22.91
N GLU A 129 2.90 -45.26 -21.79
CA GLU A 129 3.71 -46.45 -21.50
C GLU A 129 3.27 -47.05 -20.16
N GLN A 130 2.36 -48.01 -20.26
CA GLN A 130 1.94 -48.86 -19.15
C GLN A 130 2.95 -50.01 -19.04
N PRO A 131 3.80 -50.11 -17.99
CA PRO A 131 4.39 -51.39 -17.64
C PRO A 131 3.29 -52.20 -16.96
N GLU A 132 3.03 -53.35 -17.57
CA GLU A 132 2.13 -54.38 -17.09
C GLU A 132 2.32 -54.72 -15.60
N SER A 133 1.17 -55.08 -15.00
CA SER A 133 0.84 -55.16 -13.58
C SER A 133 1.92 -55.66 -12.63
N SER A 134 2.07 -54.99 -11.48
CA SER A 134 2.26 -55.66 -10.18
C SER A 134 1.95 -54.75 -8.99
N GLY A 135 0.79 -55.01 -8.37
CA GLY A 135 0.61 -55.06 -6.92
C GLY A 135 0.91 -53.82 -6.06
N ALA A 136 0.12 -52.76 -6.16
CA ALA A 136 0.01 -51.77 -5.06
C ALA A 136 -1.46 -51.51 -4.72
N SER A 137 -1.87 -51.97 -3.53
CA SER A 137 -3.19 -51.72 -2.94
C SER A 137 -3.22 -50.29 -2.39
N PHE A 138 -4.02 -49.42 -3.00
CA PHE A 138 -4.35 -48.11 -2.42
C PHE A 138 -5.69 -48.24 -1.68
N VAL A 139 -5.63 -47.97 -0.36
CA VAL A 139 -6.79 -48.04 0.53
C VAL A 139 -7.67 -46.82 0.28
N ASN A 140 -8.90 -47.04 -0.18
CA ASN A 140 -9.89 -45.98 -0.36
C ASN A 140 -10.53 -45.67 1.01
N VAL A 141 -10.20 -44.54 1.62
CA VAL A 141 -10.86 -44.08 2.86
C VAL A 141 -12.12 -43.32 2.47
N SER A 142 -13.26 -44.00 2.51
CA SER A 142 -14.57 -43.37 2.44
C SER A 142 -14.91 -42.77 3.81
N PHE A 143 -15.21 -41.48 3.85
CA PHE A 143 -15.74 -40.81 5.03
C PHE A 143 -17.27 -40.93 5.02
N GLU A 144 -17.81 -41.63 6.01
CA GLU A 144 -19.26 -41.79 6.21
C GLU A 144 -19.77 -40.57 7.00
N VAL A 145 -20.55 -39.70 6.35
CA VAL A 145 -21.36 -38.69 7.04
C VAL A 145 -22.61 -39.39 7.54
N GLU A 146 -22.73 -39.57 8.87
CA GLU A 146 -23.94 -40.07 9.50
C GLU A 146 -25.12 -39.10 9.26
N PRO A 147 -26.30 -39.60 8.86
CA PRO A 147 -27.50 -38.79 8.74
C PRO A 147 -28.16 -38.58 10.12
N GLU A 148 -28.53 -37.35 10.44
CA GLU A 148 -29.26 -37.01 11.68
C GLU A 148 -30.58 -37.79 11.80
N PRO A 149 -30.93 -38.31 13.00
CA PRO A 149 -32.20 -38.98 13.19
C PRO A 149 -33.33 -37.94 13.37
N SER A 150 -34.18 -37.83 12.36
CA SER A 150 -35.51 -37.23 12.50
C SER A 150 -36.41 -38.15 13.32
N VAL A 151 -36.81 -37.74 14.52
CA VAL A 151 -37.96 -38.32 15.22
C VAL A 151 -38.82 -37.21 15.82
N GLY A 152 -39.95 -36.94 15.18
CA GLY A 152 -41.06 -36.23 15.80
C GLY A 152 -41.82 -37.13 16.75
N SER A 153 -42.14 -36.63 17.95
CA SER A 153 -43.38 -36.86 18.70
C SER A 153 -43.38 -35.89 19.88
N GLN A 154 -44.39 -35.02 19.93
CA GLN A 154 -44.60 -34.04 20.99
C GLN A 154 -45.00 -34.76 22.29
N ASP A 155 -44.33 -34.41 23.39
CA ASP A 155 -44.75 -34.77 24.75
C ASP A 155 -45.05 -33.47 25.52
N PRO A 156 -46.33 -33.11 25.77
CA PRO A 156 -46.71 -31.77 26.20
C PRO A 156 -46.47 -31.49 27.70
N ASN A 157 -45.67 -32.30 28.40
CA ASN A 157 -45.50 -32.18 29.86
C ASN A 157 -44.05 -32.26 30.37
N ARG A 158 -43.05 -31.96 29.53
CA ARG A 158 -41.65 -31.95 29.97
C ARG A 158 -41.20 -30.54 30.39
N VAL A 159 -41.10 -30.30 31.69
CA VAL A 159 -40.51 -29.09 32.28
C VAL A 159 -38.98 -29.06 32.10
N PRO A 160 -38.34 -27.89 31.86
CA PRO A 160 -36.91 -27.80 31.65
C PRO A 160 -36.13 -27.86 32.97
N SER A 161 -34.95 -28.49 32.95
CA SER A 161 -34.00 -28.53 34.07
C SER A 161 -33.11 -27.28 34.10
N PRO A 162 -32.66 -26.81 35.28
CA PRO A 162 -31.96 -25.53 35.41
C PRO A 162 -30.48 -25.63 34.99
N LEU A 163 -29.94 -24.51 34.51
CA LEU A 163 -28.53 -24.32 34.18
C LEU A 163 -27.68 -24.21 35.46
N PRO A 164 -26.45 -24.77 35.48
CA PRO A 164 -25.54 -24.63 36.61
C PRO A 164 -24.87 -23.24 36.64
N SER A 165 -24.58 -22.76 37.86
CA SER A 165 -23.93 -21.47 38.17
C SER A 165 -22.44 -21.44 37.84
#